data_AF-A0A2V2RS60-F1
#
_entry.id   AF-A0A2V2RS60-F1
#
_cell.length_a   1.000
_cell.length_b   1.000
_cell.length_c   1.000
_cell.angle_alpha   90.00
_cell.angle_beta   90.00
_cell.angle_gamma   90.00
#
_symmetry.space_group_name_H-M   'P 1'
#
loop_
_entity.id
_entity.type
_entity.pdbx_description
1 polymer ?
#
loop_
_entity_poly.entity_id
_entity_poly.type
_entity_poly.pdbx_seq_one_letter_code
_entity_poly.pdbx_strand_id
1 'polypeptide(L)'
;MKKVAWMLLDAGYWMLDTGRVMRKVFIALVVLSSVSVLPAMAQSRSEQALYEMLTTNESHSVSLAAVGKVVTNSDGLSAAILYTAAGVAFREKRLEDAGFLFYAAQLRARFDRALFLPIGTGGDNPMLALGALQQQLGQVINPAVMRQPKAYASIVERLRSWKPKATRDYEPGWEYAKRRTEKEAEQDVAGDRQKFVGHMVGLSALLLDTNYFKAFQTVQAYNLSSSRSNNRPSKDAYESAVLTIKRVEKDKGIEAVGAVLK
;
A
#
# COMPACT_ATOMS: atom_id res chain seq x y z
N MET A 1 -8.25 2.01 25.46
CA MET A 1 -8.40 2.81 24.22
C MET A 1 -7.09 3.35 23.60
N LYS A 2 -5.89 2.89 23.99
CA LYS A 2 -4.59 3.37 23.45
C LYS A 2 -4.05 2.63 22.21
N LYS A 3 -4.72 1.58 21.70
CA LYS A 3 -4.23 0.76 20.57
C LYS A 3 -4.63 1.26 19.17
N VAL A 4 -5.50 2.27 19.05
CA VAL A 4 -5.95 2.81 17.75
C VAL A 4 -4.94 3.80 17.15
N ALA A 5 -4.05 4.37 17.96
CA ALA A 5 -3.09 5.40 17.52
C ALA A 5 -2.02 4.89 16.54
N TRP A 6 -1.66 3.60 16.55
CA TRP A 6 -0.60 3.07 15.68
C TRP A 6 -1.01 2.94 14.21
N MET A 7 -2.29 2.66 13.91
CA MET A 7 -2.77 2.63 12.52
C MET A 7 -2.98 4.02 11.93
N LEU A 8 -3.25 5.04 12.77
CA LEU A 8 -3.42 6.42 12.33
C LEU A 8 -2.08 7.15 12.11
N LEU A 9 -1.02 6.75 12.82
CA LEU A 9 0.31 7.33 12.64
C LEU A 9 0.97 6.93 11.31
N ASP A 10 0.75 5.72 10.80
CA ASP A 10 1.39 5.30 9.54
C ASP A 10 0.67 5.75 8.25
N ALA A 11 -0.52 6.34 8.34
CA ALA A 11 -1.21 6.93 7.19
C ALA A 11 -1.36 8.46 7.30
N GLY A 12 -1.60 8.99 8.52
CA GLY A 12 -1.79 10.42 8.76
C GLY A 12 -0.50 11.21 8.96
N TYR A 13 0.57 10.60 9.49
CA TYR A 13 1.83 11.31 9.76
C TYR A 13 2.68 11.55 8.49
N TRP A 14 2.41 10.79 7.42
CA TRP A 14 3.13 10.92 6.14
C TRP A 14 2.76 12.16 5.31
N MET A 15 1.67 12.85 5.63
CA MET A 15 1.23 14.02 4.86
C MET A 15 1.84 15.35 5.29
N LEU A 16 2.50 15.44 6.45
CA LEU A 16 2.87 16.73 7.04
C LEU A 16 4.38 17.01 7.17
N ASP A 17 5.28 16.07 6.87
CA ASP A 17 6.73 16.28 7.07
C ASP A 17 7.66 15.83 5.91
N THR A 18 7.20 15.92 4.66
CA THR A 18 7.99 15.49 3.48
C THR A 18 8.60 16.62 2.65
N GLY A 19 8.34 17.88 3.03
CA GLY A 19 8.69 19.08 2.25
C GLY A 19 10.19 19.32 2.04
N ARG A 20 11.08 18.67 2.80
CA ARG A 20 12.54 18.86 2.69
C ARG A 20 13.30 17.73 2.00
N VAL A 21 12.66 16.57 1.76
CA VAL A 21 13.32 15.37 1.18
C VAL A 21 13.08 15.23 -0.34
N MET A 22 12.02 15.85 -0.88
CA MET A 22 11.60 15.60 -2.28
C MET A 22 12.49 16.18 -3.39
N ARG A 23 13.44 17.08 -3.09
CA ARG A 23 14.34 17.62 -4.14
C ARG A 23 15.41 16.65 -4.61
N LYS A 24 15.58 15.50 -3.96
CA LYS A 24 16.46 14.39 -4.41
C LYS A 24 15.69 13.26 -5.12
N VAL A 25 14.37 13.36 -5.30
CA VAL A 25 13.54 12.26 -5.85
C VAL A 25 13.54 12.22 -7.38
N PHE A 26 14.00 13.27 -8.07
CA PHE A 26 14.12 13.25 -9.55
C PHE A 26 15.32 12.45 -10.08
N ILE A 27 16.15 11.86 -9.20
CA ILE A 27 17.20 10.87 -9.53
C ILE A 27 17.07 9.63 -8.62
N ALA A 28 15.84 9.19 -8.34
CA ALA A 28 15.58 7.94 -7.60
C ALA A 28 14.81 6.90 -8.45
N LEU A 29 14.87 7.02 -9.78
CA LEU A 29 14.42 5.97 -10.70
C LEU A 29 15.52 4.89 -10.95
N VAL A 30 16.65 4.99 -10.24
CA VAL A 30 17.82 4.09 -10.35
C VAL A 30 17.99 3.18 -9.12
N VAL A 31 17.13 3.26 -8.09
CA VAL A 31 17.25 2.40 -6.88
C VAL A 31 16.43 1.09 -6.99
N LEU A 32 15.81 0.82 -8.14
CA LEU A 32 15.13 -0.46 -8.38
C LEU A 32 16.05 -1.55 -8.97
N SER A 33 17.24 -1.18 -9.48
CA SER A 33 18.19 -2.12 -10.09
C SER A 33 19.14 -2.79 -9.09
N SER A 34 19.05 -2.50 -7.79
CA SER A 34 19.92 -3.07 -6.74
C SER A 34 19.18 -3.71 -5.57
N VAL A 35 17.91 -4.10 -5.76
CA VAL A 35 17.20 -4.95 -4.79
C VAL A 35 17.65 -6.41 -4.97
N SER A 36 18.90 -6.69 -4.65
CA SER A 36 19.51 -8.02 -4.78
C SER A 36 19.25 -8.94 -3.57
N VAL A 37 18.36 -8.57 -2.65
CA VAL A 37 18.29 -9.19 -1.31
C VAL A 37 17.01 -10.01 -1.06
N LEU A 38 16.14 -10.21 -2.06
CA LEU A 38 14.87 -10.94 -1.85
C LEU A 38 14.74 -12.38 -2.43
N PRO A 39 15.73 -13.03 -3.07
CA PRO A 39 15.51 -14.39 -3.58
C PRO A 39 15.19 -15.39 -2.46
N ALA A 40 15.60 -15.11 -1.22
CA ALA A 40 15.33 -15.96 -0.06
C ALA A 40 13.85 -16.06 0.35
N MET A 41 12.95 -15.21 -0.17
CA MET A 41 11.53 -15.21 0.20
C MET A 41 10.59 -15.84 -0.85
N ALA A 42 11.06 -16.19 -2.05
CA ALA A 42 10.26 -16.92 -3.04
C ALA A 42 10.43 -18.43 -2.84
N GLN A 43 9.41 -19.13 -2.33
CA GLN A 43 9.62 -20.44 -1.70
C GLN A 43 9.19 -21.66 -2.53
N SER A 44 8.14 -21.54 -3.33
CA SER A 44 7.81 -22.59 -4.29
C SER A 44 8.57 -22.36 -5.59
N ARG A 45 8.86 -23.43 -6.34
CA ARG A 45 9.47 -23.30 -7.68
C ARG A 45 8.64 -22.38 -8.60
N SER A 46 7.32 -22.35 -8.42
CA SER A 46 6.44 -21.47 -9.19
C SER A 46 6.56 -20.01 -8.76
N GLU A 47 6.67 -19.71 -7.46
CA GLU A 47 6.92 -18.35 -6.98
C GLU A 47 8.32 -17.85 -7.35
N GLN A 48 9.33 -18.71 -7.29
CA GLN A 48 10.69 -18.36 -7.71
C GLN A 48 10.73 -18.02 -9.20
N ALA A 49 10.14 -18.86 -10.06
CA ALA A 49 10.04 -18.56 -11.49
C ALA A 49 9.28 -17.24 -11.74
N LEU A 50 8.23 -16.97 -10.96
CA LEU A 50 7.48 -15.72 -11.07
C LEU A 50 8.29 -14.51 -10.60
N TYR A 51 9.06 -14.65 -9.52
CA TYR A 51 9.98 -13.63 -9.03
C TYR A 51 11.05 -13.31 -10.08
N GLU A 52 11.65 -14.33 -10.68
CA GLU A 52 12.61 -14.18 -11.77
C GLU A 52 11.96 -13.42 -12.93
N MET A 53 10.79 -13.83 -13.42
CA MET A 53 10.07 -13.10 -14.46
C MET A 53 9.73 -11.64 -14.12
N LEU A 54 9.52 -11.32 -12.84
CA LEU A 54 9.20 -9.97 -12.38
C LEU A 54 10.44 -9.08 -12.25
N THR A 55 11.61 -9.68 -11.99
CA THR A 55 12.85 -8.97 -11.64
C THR A 55 13.91 -9.01 -12.73
N THR A 56 13.77 -9.88 -13.72
CA THR A 56 14.61 -9.82 -14.93
C THR A 56 14.33 -8.51 -15.67
N ASN A 57 15.38 -7.85 -16.16
CA ASN A 57 15.29 -6.72 -17.08
C ASN A 57 14.89 -7.20 -18.49
N GLU A 58 13.88 -8.07 -18.57
CA GLU A 58 13.30 -8.53 -19.81
C GLU A 58 12.40 -7.46 -20.44
N SER A 59 11.91 -7.75 -21.64
CA SER A 59 11.03 -6.83 -22.37
C SER A 59 9.76 -6.47 -21.58
N HIS A 60 9.21 -5.28 -21.86
CA HIS A 60 7.97 -4.77 -21.29
C HIS A 60 6.81 -5.79 -21.33
N SER A 61 6.69 -6.55 -22.43
CA SER A 61 5.63 -7.55 -22.58
C SER A 61 5.76 -8.72 -21.59
N VAL A 62 6.98 -9.14 -21.25
CA VAL A 62 7.21 -10.20 -20.26
C VAL A 62 6.84 -9.71 -18.87
N SER A 63 7.29 -8.51 -18.48
CA SER A 63 6.92 -7.89 -17.20
C SER A 63 5.39 -7.77 -17.05
N LEU A 64 4.70 -7.34 -18.10
CA LEU A 64 3.24 -7.23 -18.12
C LEU A 64 2.54 -8.58 -17.99
N ALA A 65 3.03 -9.61 -18.68
CA ALA A 65 2.50 -10.96 -18.58
C ALA A 65 2.70 -11.54 -17.16
N ALA A 66 3.86 -11.31 -16.54
CA ALA A 66 4.15 -11.70 -15.17
C ALA A 66 3.19 -11.03 -14.17
N VAL A 67 3.01 -9.70 -14.27
CA VAL A 67 2.02 -8.97 -13.47
C VAL A 67 0.61 -9.52 -13.68
N GLY A 68 0.23 -9.82 -14.92
CA GLY A 68 -1.07 -10.42 -15.23
C GLY A 68 -1.28 -11.76 -14.51
N LYS A 69 -0.25 -12.64 -14.50
CA LYS A 69 -0.29 -13.91 -13.76
C LYS A 69 -0.45 -13.69 -12.27
N VAL A 70 0.27 -12.71 -11.69
CA VAL A 70 0.17 -12.40 -10.25
C VAL A 70 -1.23 -11.89 -9.90
N VAL A 71 -1.80 -10.98 -10.70
CA VAL A 71 -3.13 -10.42 -10.45
C VAL A 71 -4.19 -11.53 -10.41
N THR A 72 -4.17 -12.43 -11.39
CA THR A 72 -5.14 -13.53 -11.51
C THR A 72 -5.03 -14.54 -10.36
N ASN A 73 -3.83 -14.79 -9.85
CA ASN A 73 -3.57 -15.82 -8.82
C ASN A 73 -3.16 -15.22 -7.47
N SER A 74 -3.50 -13.94 -7.23
CA SER A 74 -3.01 -13.17 -6.09
C SER A 74 -3.43 -13.72 -4.73
N ASP A 75 -4.50 -14.50 -4.66
CA ASP A 75 -4.97 -15.14 -3.42
C ASP A 75 -4.03 -16.24 -2.94
N GLY A 76 -3.33 -16.94 -3.82
CA GLY A 76 -2.39 -18.03 -3.47
C GLY A 76 -0.93 -17.60 -3.25
N LEU A 77 -0.58 -16.35 -3.55
CA LEU A 77 0.82 -15.89 -3.59
C LEU A 77 1.28 -15.19 -2.31
N SER A 78 2.56 -15.33 -2.00
CA SER A 78 3.19 -14.72 -0.83
C SER A 78 3.22 -13.20 -0.87
N ALA A 79 3.26 -12.57 0.31
CA ALA A 79 3.31 -11.11 0.43
C ALA A 79 4.50 -10.50 -0.33
N ALA A 80 5.64 -11.21 -0.36
CA ALA A 80 6.85 -10.77 -1.08
C ALA A 80 6.62 -10.67 -2.59
N ILE A 81 5.98 -11.69 -3.20
CA ILE A 81 5.62 -11.68 -4.62
C ILE A 81 4.61 -10.58 -4.92
N LEU A 82 3.61 -10.39 -4.06
CA LEU A 82 2.60 -9.35 -4.24
C LEU A 82 3.23 -7.94 -4.19
N TYR A 83 4.14 -7.66 -3.25
CA TYR A 83 4.87 -6.39 -3.23
C TYR A 83 5.76 -6.20 -4.45
N THR A 84 6.51 -7.23 -4.83
CA THR A 84 7.40 -7.17 -6.01
C THR A 84 6.60 -6.85 -7.27
N ALA A 85 5.50 -7.56 -7.48
CA ALA A 85 4.59 -7.34 -8.60
C ALA A 85 3.90 -5.96 -8.55
N ALA A 86 3.60 -5.43 -7.36
CA ALA A 86 3.07 -4.08 -7.22
C ALA A 86 4.06 -3.02 -7.71
N GLY A 87 5.35 -3.17 -7.38
CA GLY A 87 6.41 -2.29 -7.88
C GLY A 87 6.58 -2.37 -9.40
N VAL A 88 6.56 -3.58 -9.96
CA VAL A 88 6.60 -3.81 -11.42
C VAL A 88 5.38 -3.19 -12.09
N ALA A 89 4.17 -3.48 -11.61
CA ALA A 89 2.93 -2.92 -12.15
C ALA A 89 2.95 -1.39 -12.15
N PHE A 90 3.50 -0.76 -11.10
CA PHE A 90 3.63 0.68 -11.01
C PHE A 90 4.59 1.23 -12.08
N ARG A 91 5.76 0.61 -12.26
CA ARG A 91 6.73 0.95 -13.31
C ARG A 91 6.12 0.82 -14.69
N GLU A 92 5.34 -0.22 -14.93
CA GLU A 92 4.63 -0.47 -16.19
C GLU A 92 3.33 0.35 -16.34
N LYS A 93 3.11 1.37 -15.51
CA LYS A 93 1.96 2.30 -15.56
C LYS A 93 0.59 1.63 -15.36
N ARG A 94 0.55 0.44 -14.76
CA ARG A 94 -0.69 -0.26 -14.35
C ARG A 94 -1.07 0.12 -12.93
N LEU A 95 -1.52 1.35 -12.75
CA LEU A 95 -1.75 1.93 -11.41
C LEU A 95 -2.79 1.16 -10.57
N GLU A 96 -3.89 0.72 -11.18
CA GLU A 96 -4.92 -0.04 -10.47
C GLU A 96 -4.39 -1.38 -9.96
N ASP A 97 -3.62 -2.10 -10.78
CA ASP A 97 -3.01 -3.37 -10.35
C ASP A 97 -1.92 -3.14 -9.32
N ALA A 98 -1.10 -2.10 -9.49
CA ALA A 98 -0.09 -1.74 -8.51
C ALA A 98 -0.72 -1.46 -7.13
N GLY A 99 -1.77 -0.65 -7.08
CA GLY A 99 -2.49 -0.36 -5.85
C GLY A 99 -3.14 -1.60 -5.26
N PHE A 100 -3.85 -2.39 -6.06
CA PHE A 100 -4.46 -3.64 -5.62
C PHE A 100 -3.44 -4.59 -5.00
N LEU A 101 -2.35 -4.90 -5.72
CA LEU A 101 -1.32 -5.82 -5.27
C LEU A 101 -0.60 -5.30 -4.02
N PHE A 102 -0.34 -3.98 -3.95
CA PHE A 102 0.28 -3.36 -2.78
C PHE A 102 -0.55 -3.52 -1.50
N TYR A 103 -1.85 -3.24 -1.56
CA TYR A 103 -2.73 -3.39 -0.40
C TYR A 103 -3.06 -4.86 -0.10
N ALA A 104 -3.16 -5.71 -1.13
CA ALA A 104 -3.30 -7.16 -0.95
C ALA A 104 -2.08 -7.75 -0.24
N ALA A 105 -0.86 -7.31 -0.56
CA ALA A 105 0.36 -7.71 0.11
C ALA A 105 0.36 -7.36 1.61
N GLN A 106 -0.16 -6.19 2.00
CA GLN A 106 -0.31 -5.82 3.41
C GLN A 106 -1.25 -6.75 4.16
N LEU A 107 -2.39 -7.08 3.56
CA LEU A 107 -3.36 -8.02 4.14
C LEU A 107 -2.77 -9.44 4.20
N ARG A 108 -2.05 -9.85 3.15
CA ARG A 108 -1.36 -11.14 3.06
C ARG A 108 -0.31 -11.29 4.16
N ALA A 109 0.55 -10.29 4.35
CA ALA A 109 1.58 -10.32 5.39
C ALA A 109 1.00 -10.50 6.79
N ARG A 110 -0.14 -9.85 7.09
CA ARG A 110 -0.83 -10.02 8.39
C ARG A 110 -1.41 -11.42 8.54
N PHE A 111 -2.06 -11.93 7.49
CA PHE A 111 -2.60 -13.29 7.46
C PHE A 111 -1.50 -14.34 7.62
N ASP A 112 -0.43 -14.24 6.84
CA ASP A 112 0.71 -15.15 6.89
C ASP A 112 1.38 -15.12 8.26
N ARG A 113 1.54 -13.95 8.89
CA ARG A 113 2.05 -13.87 10.27
C ARG A 113 1.14 -14.58 11.29
N ALA A 114 -0.18 -14.49 11.11
CA ALA A 114 -1.13 -15.16 12.00
C ALA A 114 -1.15 -16.68 11.79
N LEU A 115 -0.95 -17.12 10.53
CA LEU A 115 -0.93 -18.51 10.13
C LEU A 115 0.41 -19.21 10.44
N PHE A 116 1.53 -18.53 10.21
CA PHE A 116 2.90 -19.03 10.33
C PHE A 116 3.68 -18.16 11.33
N LEU A 117 3.69 -18.58 12.60
CA LEU A 117 4.30 -17.81 13.68
C LEU A 117 5.82 -17.73 13.48
N PRO A 118 6.40 -16.55 13.17
CA PRO A 118 7.81 -16.43 12.83
C PRO A 118 8.69 -16.73 14.05
N ILE A 119 9.82 -17.42 13.82
CA ILE A 119 10.85 -17.66 14.85
C ILE A 119 11.79 -16.45 14.95
N GLY A 120 12.11 -15.83 13.81
CA GLY A 120 13.04 -14.71 13.71
C GLY A 120 12.61 -13.50 14.55
N THR A 121 13.57 -12.91 15.25
CA THR A 121 13.39 -11.69 16.05
C THR A 121 14.41 -10.64 15.62
N GLY A 122 14.21 -9.37 16.02
CA GLY A 122 15.12 -8.29 15.62
C GLY A 122 15.25 -8.22 14.09
N GLY A 123 16.49 -8.16 13.59
CA GLY A 123 16.80 -8.10 12.15
C GLY A 123 16.33 -9.33 11.34
N ASP A 124 16.20 -10.49 11.98
CA ASP A 124 15.75 -11.73 11.33
C ASP A 124 14.22 -11.85 11.32
N ASN A 125 13.49 -10.87 11.86
CA ASN A 125 12.04 -10.86 11.80
C ASN A 125 11.58 -10.54 10.36
N PRO A 126 10.88 -11.47 9.67
CA PRO A 126 10.45 -11.26 8.28
C PRO A 126 9.53 -10.05 8.10
N MET A 127 8.84 -9.63 9.17
CA MET A 127 7.96 -8.46 9.14
C MET A 127 8.73 -7.15 8.99
N LEU A 128 10.01 -7.09 9.36
CA LEU A 128 10.83 -5.90 9.10
C LEU A 128 11.12 -5.74 7.61
N ALA A 129 11.48 -6.82 6.92
CA ALA A 129 11.71 -6.79 5.47
C ALA A 129 10.43 -6.43 4.70
N LEU A 130 9.30 -7.05 5.04
CA LEU A 130 8.01 -6.71 4.44
C LEU A 130 7.57 -5.28 4.79
N GLY A 131 7.86 -4.80 6.00
CA GLY A 131 7.62 -3.41 6.40
C GLY A 131 8.45 -2.42 5.60
N ALA A 132 9.72 -2.72 5.32
CA ALA A 132 10.57 -1.90 4.47
C ALA A 132 10.03 -1.82 3.03
N LEU A 133 9.59 -2.95 2.47
CA LEU A 133 8.92 -3.00 1.16
C LEU A 133 7.64 -2.16 1.16
N GLN A 134 6.80 -2.32 2.19
CA GLN A 134 5.58 -1.54 2.36
C GLN A 134 5.87 -0.04 2.38
N GLN A 135 6.88 0.39 3.13
CA GLN A 135 7.27 1.79 3.23
C GLN A 135 7.79 2.33 1.90
N GLN A 136 8.75 1.63 1.27
CA GLN A 136 9.35 2.05 0.02
C GLN A 136 8.32 2.18 -1.11
N LEU A 137 7.47 1.17 -1.28
CA LEU A 137 6.43 1.17 -2.30
C LEU A 137 5.29 2.13 -1.96
N GLY A 138 4.91 2.21 -0.68
CA GLY A 138 3.85 3.08 -0.20
C GLY A 138 4.13 4.56 -0.45
N GLN A 139 5.40 4.99 -0.37
CA GLN A 139 5.79 6.37 -0.67
C GLN A 139 5.48 6.81 -2.09
N VAL A 140 5.43 5.88 -3.05
CA VAL A 140 5.16 6.19 -4.46
C VAL A 140 3.75 5.78 -4.90
N ILE A 141 3.27 4.61 -4.47
CA ILE A 141 1.97 4.05 -4.87
C ILE A 141 0.83 4.82 -4.20
N ASN A 142 0.84 5.01 -2.88
CA ASN A 142 -0.26 5.68 -2.16
C ASN A 142 -0.61 7.06 -2.74
N PRO A 143 0.33 8.01 -2.89
CA PRO A 143 -0.01 9.32 -3.44
C PRO A 143 -0.44 9.24 -4.91
N ALA A 144 0.03 8.26 -5.69
CA ALA A 144 -0.38 8.08 -7.07
C ALA A 144 -1.83 7.57 -7.18
N VAL A 145 -2.20 6.54 -6.40
CA VAL A 145 -3.57 6.01 -6.40
C VAL A 145 -4.57 7.02 -5.85
N MET A 146 -4.22 7.76 -4.79
CA MET A 146 -5.10 8.77 -4.19
C MET A 146 -5.35 9.96 -5.13
N ARG A 147 -4.44 10.23 -6.08
CA ARG A 147 -4.64 11.25 -7.14
C ARG A 147 -5.61 10.80 -8.24
N GLN A 148 -6.02 9.53 -8.26
CA GLN A 148 -6.98 8.99 -9.22
C GLN A 148 -8.17 8.35 -8.47
N PRO A 149 -9.17 9.14 -8.03
CA PRO A 149 -10.27 8.64 -7.19
C PRO A 149 -10.99 7.41 -7.74
N LYS A 150 -11.21 7.34 -9.06
CA LYS A 150 -11.84 6.19 -9.71
C LYS A 150 -10.99 4.92 -9.62
N ALA A 151 -9.68 5.04 -9.85
CA ALA A 151 -8.75 3.93 -9.72
C ALA A 151 -8.69 3.46 -8.26
N TYR A 152 -8.64 4.38 -7.30
CA TYR A 152 -8.69 4.04 -5.88
C TYR A 152 -9.97 3.29 -5.51
N ALA A 153 -11.13 3.73 -5.98
CA ALA A 153 -12.41 3.03 -5.77
C ALA A 153 -12.41 1.61 -6.37
N SER A 154 -11.90 1.45 -7.60
CA SER A 154 -11.73 0.14 -8.27
C SER A 154 -10.86 -0.81 -7.42
N ILE A 155 -9.74 -0.30 -6.91
CA ILE A 155 -8.83 -1.05 -6.01
C ILE A 155 -9.58 -1.52 -4.75
N VAL A 156 -10.34 -0.63 -4.11
CA VAL A 156 -11.09 -0.95 -2.89
C VAL A 156 -12.11 -2.05 -3.13
N GLU A 157 -12.86 -1.99 -4.23
CA GLU A 157 -13.84 -3.03 -4.57
C GLU A 157 -13.18 -4.39 -4.82
N ARG A 158 -12.03 -4.42 -5.49
CA ARG A 158 -11.23 -5.65 -5.64
C ARG A 158 -10.78 -6.20 -4.28
N LEU A 159 -10.33 -5.34 -3.36
CA LEU A 159 -9.87 -5.76 -2.04
C LEU A 159 -11.01 -6.29 -1.15
N ARG A 160 -12.22 -5.76 -1.27
CA ARG A 160 -13.39 -6.22 -0.50
C ARG A 160 -13.67 -7.70 -0.74
N SER A 161 -13.59 -8.15 -2.00
CA SER A 161 -13.82 -9.54 -2.39
C SER A 161 -12.59 -10.44 -2.29
N TRP A 162 -11.38 -9.87 -2.40
CA TRP A 162 -10.13 -10.62 -2.36
C TRP A 162 -9.86 -11.23 -0.98
N LYS A 163 -9.57 -12.53 -0.90
CA LYS A 163 -9.17 -13.21 0.35
C LYS A 163 -7.90 -14.03 0.11
N PRO A 164 -6.92 -14.00 1.02
CA PRO A 164 -5.77 -14.89 0.90
C PRO A 164 -6.22 -16.34 1.05
N LYS A 165 -5.54 -17.25 0.36
CA LYS A 165 -5.67 -18.70 0.47
C LYS A 165 -4.29 -19.29 0.67
N ALA A 166 -4.17 -20.22 1.61
CA ALA A 166 -2.92 -20.93 1.86
C ALA A 166 -3.12 -22.42 1.61
N THR A 167 -2.77 -22.87 0.40
CA THR A 167 -2.79 -24.31 0.06
C THR A 167 -1.92 -25.11 1.04
N ARG A 168 -2.11 -26.43 1.10
CA ARG A 168 -1.35 -27.29 2.02
C ARG A 168 0.17 -27.15 1.85
N ASP A 169 0.63 -26.88 0.64
CA ASP A 169 2.03 -26.67 0.25
C ASP A 169 2.46 -25.19 0.21
N TYR A 170 1.59 -24.26 0.62
CA TYR A 170 1.95 -22.86 0.75
C TYR A 170 2.95 -22.64 1.89
N GLU A 171 4.00 -21.89 1.60
CA GLU A 171 5.04 -21.51 2.54
C GLU A 171 5.26 -19.99 2.48
N PRO A 172 5.48 -19.30 3.62
CA PRO A 172 5.31 -17.84 3.70
C PRO A 172 6.54 -17.00 3.31
N GLY A 173 7.72 -17.59 3.16
CA GLY A 173 8.98 -16.87 2.94
C GLY A 173 9.97 -16.95 4.10
N TRP A 174 9.60 -17.58 5.23
CA TRP A 174 10.38 -17.57 6.47
C TRP A 174 10.23 -18.85 7.28
N GLU A 175 11.15 -19.05 8.22
CA GLU A 175 11.06 -20.10 9.24
C GLU A 175 10.02 -19.77 10.32
N TYR A 176 9.20 -20.75 10.66
CA TYR A 176 8.12 -20.60 11.64
C TYR A 176 8.08 -21.75 12.63
N ALA A 177 7.68 -21.44 13.87
CA ALA A 177 7.60 -22.42 14.95
C ALA A 177 6.41 -23.36 14.78
N LYS A 178 5.31 -22.84 14.23
CA LYS A 178 4.05 -23.55 14.06
C LYS A 178 3.24 -22.95 12.92
N ARG A 179 2.65 -23.84 12.12
CA ARG A 179 1.54 -23.53 11.21
C ARG A 179 0.22 -23.75 11.94
N ARG A 180 -0.60 -22.71 12.04
CA ARG A 180 -1.97 -22.76 12.58
C ARG A 180 -2.96 -23.19 11.50
N THR A 181 -4.23 -23.30 11.84
CA THR A 181 -5.28 -23.49 10.84
C THR A 181 -5.63 -22.16 10.16
N GLU A 182 -6.06 -22.20 8.90
CA GLU A 182 -6.51 -21.00 8.19
C GLU A 182 -7.66 -20.31 8.94
N LYS A 183 -8.60 -21.08 9.50
CA LYS A 183 -9.71 -20.56 10.30
C LYS A 183 -9.25 -19.73 11.49
N GLU A 184 -8.25 -20.20 12.23
CA GLU A 184 -7.68 -19.45 13.36
C GLU A 184 -6.99 -18.17 12.90
N ALA A 185 -6.21 -18.25 11.81
CA ALA A 185 -5.56 -17.08 11.24
C ALA A 185 -6.57 -16.04 10.74
N GLU A 186 -7.63 -16.47 10.05
CA GLU A 186 -8.72 -15.61 9.60
C GLU A 186 -9.42 -14.91 10.76
N GLN A 187 -9.72 -15.63 11.84
CA GLN A 187 -10.34 -15.06 13.03
C GLN A 187 -9.48 -13.97 13.66
N ASP A 188 -8.17 -14.19 13.77
CA ASP A 188 -7.24 -13.22 14.35
C ASP A 188 -7.14 -11.94 13.51
N VAL A 189 -7.17 -12.06 12.18
CA VAL A 189 -7.02 -10.90 11.29
C VAL A 189 -8.34 -10.28 10.84
N ALA A 190 -9.49 -10.89 11.12
CA ALA A 190 -10.80 -10.43 10.65
C ALA A 190 -11.10 -8.98 11.05
N GLY A 191 -10.87 -8.64 12.32
CA GLY A 191 -11.10 -7.28 12.84
C GLY A 191 -10.16 -6.25 12.21
N ASP A 192 -8.88 -6.60 12.03
CA ASP A 192 -7.90 -5.71 11.41
C ASP A 192 -8.18 -5.51 9.91
N ARG A 193 -8.60 -6.58 9.21
CA ARG A 193 -9.03 -6.51 7.83
C ARG A 193 -10.27 -5.64 7.67
N GLN A 194 -11.28 -5.83 8.51
CA GLN A 194 -12.51 -5.03 8.49
C GLN A 194 -12.21 -3.55 8.69
N LYS A 195 -11.36 -3.21 9.66
CA LYS A 195 -10.93 -1.82 9.89
C LYS A 195 -10.14 -1.26 8.71
N PHE A 196 -9.17 -2.02 8.20
CA PHE A 196 -8.33 -1.59 7.09
C PHE A 196 -9.14 -1.34 5.82
N VAL A 197 -9.91 -2.32 5.37
CA VAL A 197 -10.75 -2.19 4.17
C VAL A 197 -11.86 -1.17 4.40
N GLY A 198 -12.48 -1.15 5.59
CA GLY A 198 -13.51 -0.16 5.94
C GLY A 198 -13.00 1.27 5.89
N HIS A 199 -11.78 1.53 6.38
CA HIS A 199 -11.14 2.84 6.25
C HIS A 199 -10.93 3.21 4.78
N MET A 200 -10.45 2.27 3.95
CA MET A 200 -10.28 2.53 2.52
C MET A 200 -11.62 2.79 1.80
N VAL A 201 -12.71 2.12 2.20
CA VAL A 201 -14.06 2.39 1.69
C VAL A 201 -14.49 3.81 2.03
N GLY A 202 -14.32 4.24 3.29
CA GLY A 202 -14.60 5.61 3.70
C GLY A 202 -13.77 6.64 2.92
N LEU A 203 -12.47 6.40 2.79
CA LEU A 203 -11.58 7.28 2.03
C LEU A 203 -11.94 7.32 0.53
N SER A 204 -12.36 6.19 -0.05
CA SER A 204 -12.86 6.15 -1.43
C SER A 204 -14.10 7.02 -1.61
N ALA A 205 -15.05 6.95 -0.69
CA ALA A 205 -16.26 7.79 -0.71
C ALA A 205 -15.93 9.29 -0.59
N LEU A 206 -14.91 9.65 0.17
CA LEU A 206 -14.40 11.03 0.26
C LEU A 206 -13.70 11.46 -1.04
N LEU A 207 -12.79 10.65 -1.57
CA LEU A 207 -12.03 10.98 -2.80
C LEU A 207 -12.93 11.08 -4.04
N LEU A 208 -14.04 10.35 -4.09
CA LEU A 208 -15.03 10.46 -5.16
C LEU A 208 -15.90 11.73 -5.05
N ASP A 209 -15.95 12.36 -3.88
CA ASP A 209 -16.63 13.64 -3.70
C ASP A 209 -15.82 14.76 -4.35
N THR A 210 -16.40 15.43 -5.35
CA THR A 210 -15.67 16.43 -6.16
C THR A 210 -15.20 17.62 -5.32
N ASN A 211 -15.96 18.04 -4.30
CA ASN A 211 -15.59 19.18 -3.46
C ASN A 211 -14.46 18.79 -2.50
N TYR A 212 -14.57 17.62 -1.89
CA TYR A 212 -13.51 17.07 -1.05
C TYR A 212 -12.22 16.91 -1.84
N PHE A 213 -12.27 16.29 -3.02
CA PHE A 213 -11.07 16.01 -3.80
C PHE A 213 -10.37 17.29 -4.28
N LYS A 214 -11.11 18.31 -4.74
CA LYS A 214 -10.53 19.61 -5.08
C LYS A 214 -9.82 20.25 -3.88
N ALA A 215 -10.48 20.28 -2.72
CA ALA A 215 -9.88 20.81 -1.50
C ALA A 215 -8.64 20.01 -1.07
N PHE A 216 -8.70 18.68 -1.16
CA PHE A 216 -7.57 17.79 -0.90
C PHE A 216 -6.38 18.10 -1.81
N GLN A 217 -6.60 18.32 -3.11
CA GLN A 217 -5.55 18.74 -4.03
C GLN A 217 -4.94 20.09 -3.67
N THR A 218 -5.75 21.07 -3.24
CA THR A 218 -5.26 22.37 -2.75
C THR A 218 -4.37 22.21 -1.52
N VAL A 219 -4.79 21.43 -0.53
CA VAL A 219 -3.99 21.14 0.67
C VAL A 219 -2.68 20.45 0.31
N GLN A 220 -2.73 19.44 -0.56
CA GLN A 220 -1.53 18.74 -1.02
C GLN A 220 -0.58 19.69 -1.77
N ALA A 221 -1.08 20.50 -2.70
CA ALA A 221 -0.27 21.45 -3.44
C ALA A 221 0.38 22.49 -2.52
N TYR A 222 -0.33 22.97 -1.50
CA TYR A 222 0.23 23.88 -0.51
C TYR A 222 1.36 23.23 0.31
N ASN A 223 1.16 22.00 0.80
CA ASN A 223 2.16 21.33 1.65
C ASN A 223 3.40 20.87 0.87
N LEU A 224 3.23 20.46 -0.39
CA LEU A 224 4.34 19.90 -1.19
C LEU A 224 5.08 20.94 -2.02
N SER A 225 4.52 22.13 -2.23
CA SER A 225 5.20 23.20 -2.96
C SER A 225 6.28 23.84 -2.09
N SER A 226 7.42 24.18 -2.70
CA SER A 226 8.39 25.04 -2.04
C SER A 226 7.78 26.43 -1.81
N SER A 227 8.21 27.13 -0.76
CA SER A 227 7.76 28.51 -0.47
C SER A 227 8.06 29.50 -1.59
N ARG A 228 8.94 29.13 -2.54
CA ARG A 228 9.34 29.93 -3.70
C ARG A 228 8.66 29.50 -5.01
N SER A 229 7.73 28.55 -4.97
CA SER A 229 7.00 28.09 -6.15
C SER A 229 5.88 29.07 -6.51
N ASN A 230 5.86 29.57 -7.74
CA ASN A 230 4.77 30.40 -8.27
C ASN A 230 3.42 29.68 -8.32
N ASN A 231 3.41 28.34 -8.19
CA ASN A 231 2.20 27.51 -8.23
C ASN A 231 1.71 27.10 -6.84
N ARG A 232 2.28 27.66 -5.76
CA ARG A 232 1.80 27.40 -4.40
C ARG A 232 0.45 28.09 -4.18
N PRO A 233 -0.61 27.39 -3.74
CA PRO A 233 -1.86 28.02 -3.33
C PRO A 233 -1.64 29.11 -2.27
N SER A 234 -2.49 30.14 -2.24
CA SER A 234 -2.46 31.14 -1.16
C SER A 234 -2.80 30.50 0.19
N LYS A 235 -2.44 31.18 1.29
CA LYS A 235 -2.82 30.74 2.64
C LYS A 235 -4.34 30.65 2.80
N ASP A 236 -5.07 31.64 2.30
CA ASP A 236 -6.53 31.68 2.37
C ASP A 236 -7.19 30.53 1.58
N ALA A 237 -6.61 30.17 0.42
CA ALA A 237 -7.07 29.03 -0.37
C ALA A 237 -6.83 27.70 0.38
N TYR A 238 -5.68 27.57 1.07
CA TYR A 238 -5.39 26.44 1.94
C TYR A 238 -6.38 26.35 3.10
N GLU A 239 -6.61 27.44 3.84
CA GLU A 239 -7.53 27.47 4.98
C GLU A 239 -8.97 27.13 4.57
N SER A 240 -9.43 27.69 3.45
CA SER A 240 -10.74 27.37 2.86
C SER A 240 -10.87 25.90 2.45
N ALA A 241 -9.80 25.32 1.92
CA ALA A 241 -9.76 23.90 1.57
C ALA A 241 -9.80 23.00 2.82
N VAL A 242 -9.08 23.36 3.89
CA VAL A 242 -9.14 22.64 5.18
C VAL A 242 -10.56 22.64 5.75
N LEU A 243 -11.25 23.79 5.73
CA LEU A 243 -12.65 23.88 6.18
C LEU A 243 -13.57 23.01 5.32
N THR A 244 -13.34 22.98 4.01
CA THR A 244 -14.12 22.13 3.09
C THR A 244 -13.93 20.65 3.40
N ILE A 245 -12.69 20.20 3.61
CA ILE A 245 -12.37 18.82 4.01
C ILE A 245 -13.10 18.46 5.32
N LYS A 246 -12.91 19.26 6.38
CA LYS A 246 -13.52 19.03 7.70
C LYS A 246 -15.05 18.96 7.62
N ARG A 247 -15.66 19.86 6.85
CA ARG A 247 -17.11 19.86 6.63
C ARG A 247 -17.58 18.58 5.94
N VAL A 248 -16.97 18.20 4.82
CA VAL A 248 -17.38 17.00 4.08
C VAL A 248 -17.16 15.71 4.87
N GLU A 249 -16.06 15.61 5.62
CA GLU A 249 -15.80 14.49 6.55
C GLU A 249 -16.89 14.38 7.62
N LYS A 250 -17.24 15.51 8.25
CA LYS A 250 -18.32 15.58 9.24
C LYS A 250 -19.67 15.20 8.63
N ASP A 251 -20.02 15.75 7.48
CA ASP A 251 -21.29 15.51 6.79
C ASP A 251 -21.46 14.03 6.40
N LYS A 252 -20.36 13.34 6.06
CA LYS A 252 -20.38 11.90 5.72
C LYS A 252 -20.14 10.98 6.92
N GLY A 253 -19.78 11.51 8.09
CA GLY A 253 -19.42 10.71 9.27
C GLY A 253 -18.16 9.86 9.05
N ILE A 254 -17.21 10.34 8.24
CA ILE A 254 -15.97 9.64 7.92
C ILE A 254 -14.80 10.50 8.40
N GLU A 255 -14.06 10.01 9.39
CA GLU A 255 -12.82 10.66 9.85
C GLU A 255 -11.65 10.29 8.93
N ALA A 256 -11.00 11.30 8.34
CA ALA A 256 -9.82 11.10 7.50
C ALA A 256 -8.75 12.18 7.74
N VAL A 257 -8.42 12.98 6.72
CA VAL A 257 -7.30 13.93 6.77
C VAL A 257 -7.67 15.17 7.59
N GLY A 258 -8.95 15.55 7.61
CA GLY A 258 -9.47 16.68 8.38
C GLY A 258 -9.19 16.59 9.88
N ALA A 259 -9.16 15.38 10.43
CA ALA A 259 -8.86 15.13 11.85
C ALA A 259 -7.42 15.48 12.26
N VAL A 260 -6.47 15.44 11.32
CA VAL A 260 -5.05 15.73 11.58
C VAL A 260 -4.60 17.10 11.07
N LEU A 261 -5.43 17.77 10.25
CA LEU A 261 -5.16 19.14 9.79
C LEU A 261 -5.44 20.14 10.91
N LYS A 262 -4.38 20.79 11.39
CA LYS A 262 -4.47 21.91 12.32
C LYS A 262 -4.82 23.20 11.57
#